data_AF-A0A1Q9TV41-F1
#
_entry.id   AF-A0A1Q9TV41-F1
#
_cell.length_a   1.000
_cell.length_b   1.000
_cell.length_c   1.000
_cell.angle_alpha   90.00
_cell.angle_beta   90.00
_cell.angle_gamma   90.00
#
_symmetry.space_group_name_H-M   'P 1'
#
loop_
_entity.id
_entity.type
_entity.pdbx_description
1 polymer ?
#
loop_
_entity_poly.entity_id
_entity_poly.type
_entity_poly.pdbx_seq_one_letter_code
_entity_poly.pdbx_strand_id
1 'polypeptide(L)'
;MAVGSTTPAHGVHSEVGRLRKVLVCSPGLAHERLTPTNSDDLLFDDVMWVKAAQRDHLDFVDKLTDRGVEVVELHDLLARTMAVPGARTWLLDRTIVPNQVGLGLVEGARPPRLSPPGRRAPAPVRRGAGGVVRRRGQTLRQRGTQAPSVTS
;
A
#
# COMPACT_ATOMS: atom_id res chain seq x y z
N MET A 1 -44.24 -5.30 2.85
CA MET A 1 -43.42 -5.77 3.98
C MET A 1 -41.97 -5.84 3.52
N ALA A 2 -41.10 -4.98 4.04
CA ALA A 2 -39.68 -5.02 3.73
C ALA A 2 -39.00 -6.01 4.68
N VAL A 3 -38.47 -7.11 4.14
CA VAL A 3 -37.61 -8.03 4.88
C VAL A 3 -36.28 -7.32 5.11
N GLY A 4 -36.04 -6.89 6.35
CA GLY A 4 -34.73 -6.37 6.75
C GLY A 4 -33.74 -7.55 6.75
N SER A 5 -32.79 -7.54 5.82
CA SER A 5 -31.69 -8.50 5.82
C SER A 5 -30.76 -8.19 7.00
N THR A 6 -30.86 -8.95 8.09
CA THR A 6 -29.89 -8.88 9.19
C THR A 6 -28.57 -9.45 8.69
N THR A 7 -27.63 -8.58 8.31
CA THR A 7 -26.24 -8.97 8.09
C THR A 7 -25.70 -9.57 9.39
N PRO A 8 -25.21 -10.83 9.40
CA PRO A 8 -24.65 -11.41 10.60
C PRO A 8 -23.50 -10.54 11.12
N ALA A 9 -23.49 -10.26 12.43
CA ALA A 9 -22.44 -9.48 13.06
C ALA A 9 -21.07 -10.14 12.84
N HIS A 10 -20.04 -9.33 12.59
CA HIS A 10 -18.67 -9.84 12.47
C HIS A 10 -18.22 -10.42 13.80
N GLY A 11 -17.73 -11.66 13.80
CA GLY A 11 -17.29 -12.34 15.01
C GLY A 11 -16.41 -13.55 14.72
N VAL A 12 -15.35 -13.71 15.53
CA VAL A 12 -14.52 -14.91 15.57
C VAL A 12 -14.87 -15.63 16.87
N HIS A 13 -15.45 -16.82 16.75
CA HIS A 13 -15.96 -17.59 17.88
C HIS A 13 -15.17 -18.86 18.17
N SER A 14 -14.21 -19.19 17.30
CA SER A 14 -13.35 -20.36 17.39
C SER A 14 -12.21 -20.23 16.39
N GLU A 15 -11.02 -20.72 16.74
CA GLU A 15 -9.85 -20.80 15.84
C GLU A 15 -9.90 -22.00 14.89
N VAL A 16 -10.67 -23.04 15.25
CA VAL A 16 -10.79 -24.31 14.50
C VAL A 16 -12.17 -24.47 13.84
N GLY A 17 -13.07 -23.51 14.07
CA GLY A 17 -14.40 -23.49 13.47
C GLY A 17 -14.38 -23.26 11.96
N ARG A 18 -15.52 -23.49 11.31
CA ARG A 18 -15.64 -23.24 9.86
C ARG A 18 -15.42 -21.77 9.53
N LEU A 19 -14.32 -21.47 8.86
CA LEU A 19 -14.01 -20.14 8.35
C LEU A 19 -15.03 -19.72 7.30
N ARG A 20 -15.58 -18.50 7.43
CA ARG A 20 -16.59 -17.95 6.51
C ARG A 20 -16.07 -16.75 5.74
N LYS A 21 -15.28 -15.91 6.40
CA LYS A 21 -14.73 -14.68 5.85
C LYS A 21 -13.34 -14.44 6.43
N VAL A 22 -12.40 -14.02 5.59
CA VAL A 22 -11.02 -13.74 5.99
C VAL A 22 -10.49 -12.50 5.29
N LEU A 23 -9.68 -11.72 6.01
CA LEU A 23 -8.94 -10.59 5.48
C LEU A 23 -7.50 -11.02 5.21
N VAL A 24 -7.01 -10.82 3.99
CA VAL A 24 -5.66 -11.17 3.56
C VAL A 24 -4.95 -9.95 2.98
N CYS A 25 -3.61 -9.94 3.01
CA CYS A 25 -2.80 -8.88 2.42
C CYS A 25 -1.77 -9.48 1.47
N SER A 26 -1.85 -9.11 0.19
CA SER A 26 -0.93 -9.61 -0.82
C SER A 26 0.48 -9.00 -0.68
N PRO A 27 1.56 -9.76 -0.91
CA PRO A 27 2.90 -9.21 -0.93
C PRO A 27 3.06 -8.15 -2.02
N GLY A 28 3.33 -6.90 -1.62
CA GLY A 28 3.46 -5.77 -2.54
C GLY A 28 4.79 -5.01 -2.43
N LEU A 29 4.73 -3.73 -2.84
CA LEU A 29 5.86 -2.80 -2.90
C LEU A 29 6.64 -2.66 -1.59
N ALA A 30 5.98 -2.88 -0.44
CA ALA A 30 6.66 -2.87 0.86
C ALA A 30 7.79 -3.91 0.92
N HIS A 31 7.54 -5.11 0.39
CA HIS A 31 8.49 -6.21 0.39
C HIS A 31 9.59 -6.03 -0.67
N GLU A 32 9.32 -5.32 -1.77
CA GLU A 32 10.33 -4.98 -2.79
C GLU A 32 11.42 -4.02 -2.26
N ARG A 33 11.21 -3.43 -1.08
CA ARG A 33 12.15 -2.50 -0.44
C ARG A 33 12.93 -3.12 0.71
N LEU A 34 12.70 -4.40 0.96
CA LEU A 34 13.53 -5.18 1.86
C LEU A 34 14.91 -5.32 1.23
N THR A 35 15.91 -5.08 2.06
CA THR A 35 17.33 -5.21 1.75
C THR A 35 17.97 -5.96 2.91
N PRO A 36 19.10 -6.64 2.70
CA PRO A 36 19.76 -7.36 3.79
C PRO A 36 20.15 -6.45 4.97
N THR A 37 20.27 -5.13 4.75
CA THR A 37 20.64 -4.19 5.81
C THR A 37 19.45 -3.58 6.56
N ASN A 38 18.21 -3.90 6.19
CA ASN A 38 17.01 -3.36 6.85
C ASN A 38 15.96 -4.43 7.20
N SER A 39 16.19 -5.71 6.88
CA SER A 39 15.23 -6.80 7.13
C SER A 39 14.95 -6.94 8.62
N ASP A 40 16.00 -6.98 9.44
CA ASP A 40 15.91 -7.19 10.89
C ASP A 40 15.13 -6.06 11.57
N ASP A 41 15.45 -4.81 11.21
CA ASP A 41 14.75 -3.61 11.69
C ASP A 41 13.26 -3.58 11.28
N LEU A 42 12.91 -4.28 10.20
CA LEU A 42 11.54 -4.37 9.67
C LEU A 42 10.84 -5.67 10.08
N LEU A 43 11.42 -6.44 11.00
CA LEU A 43 10.87 -7.70 11.53
C LEU A 43 10.71 -8.79 10.46
N PHE A 44 11.61 -8.83 9.48
CA PHE A 44 11.71 -9.91 8.49
C PHE A 44 12.99 -10.70 8.70
N ASP A 45 12.89 -12.03 8.64
CA ASP A 45 14.06 -12.93 8.79
C ASP A 45 15.04 -12.82 7.61
N ASP A 46 14.55 -12.55 6.39
CA ASP A 46 15.38 -12.35 5.19
C ASP A 46 14.62 -11.59 4.08
N VAL A 47 15.32 -11.24 3.01
CA VAL A 47 14.77 -10.66 1.78
C VAL A 47 13.93 -11.69 1.03
N MET A 48 12.68 -11.34 0.74
CA MET A 48 11.77 -12.22 0.03
C MET A 48 11.85 -12.12 -1.49
N TRP A 49 11.69 -13.26 -2.17
CA TRP A 49 11.41 -13.29 -3.60
C TRP A 49 9.94 -12.92 -3.88
N VAL A 50 9.67 -11.60 -4.00
CA VAL A 50 8.31 -11.04 -4.06
C VAL A 50 7.43 -11.66 -5.14
N LYS A 51 7.98 -12.01 -6.32
CA LYS A 51 7.20 -12.62 -7.41
C LYS A 51 6.73 -14.04 -7.09
N ALA A 52 7.59 -14.84 -6.45
CA ALA A 52 7.19 -16.15 -5.96
C ALA A 52 6.13 -16.01 -4.85
N ALA A 53 6.36 -15.12 -3.88
CA ALA A 53 5.42 -14.86 -2.79
C ALA A 53 4.04 -14.38 -3.29
N GLN A 54 3.98 -13.57 -4.35
CA GLN A 54 2.73 -13.16 -4.99
C GLN A 54 1.96 -14.36 -5.58
N ARG A 55 2.66 -15.26 -6.27
CA ARG A 55 2.05 -16.46 -6.85
C ARG A 55 1.54 -17.39 -5.75
N ASP A 56 2.34 -17.61 -4.71
CA ASP A 56 1.98 -18.51 -3.62
C ASP A 56 0.80 -17.93 -2.81
N HIS A 57 0.74 -16.60 -2.67
CA HIS A 57 -0.41 -15.92 -2.09
C HIS A 57 -1.68 -16.07 -2.93
N LEU A 58 -1.59 -15.99 -4.26
CA LEU A 58 -2.74 -16.23 -5.14
C LEU A 58 -3.26 -17.65 -5.00
N ASP A 59 -2.37 -18.65 -5.03
CA ASP A 59 -2.73 -20.06 -4.81
C ASP A 59 -3.39 -20.28 -3.43
N PHE A 60 -2.92 -19.59 -2.39
CA PHE A 60 -3.55 -19.60 -1.07
C PHE A 60 -4.99 -19.04 -1.10
N VAL A 61 -5.21 -17.90 -1.78
CA VAL A 61 -6.53 -17.28 -1.93
C VAL A 61 -7.47 -18.17 -2.74
N ASP A 62 -6.99 -18.78 -3.81
CA ASP A 62 -7.77 -19.68 -4.65
C ASP A 62 -8.26 -20.89 -3.84
N LYS A 63 -7.37 -21.52 -3.06
CA LYS A 63 -7.72 -22.63 -2.17
C LYS A 63 -8.80 -22.27 -1.14
N LEU A 64 -8.79 -21.05 -0.61
CA LEU A 64 -9.81 -20.58 0.33
C LEU A 64 -11.16 -20.35 -0.38
N THR A 65 -11.10 -19.73 -1.55
CA THR A 65 -12.29 -19.41 -2.36
C THR A 65 -12.97 -20.69 -2.84
N ASP A 66 -12.20 -21.69 -3.26
CA ASP A 66 -12.71 -23.03 -3.63
C ASP A 66 -13.47 -23.73 -2.50
N ARG A 67 -13.14 -23.40 -1.25
CA ARG A 67 -13.82 -23.91 -0.04
C ARG A 67 -15.02 -23.05 0.36
N GLY A 68 -15.39 -22.06 -0.45
CA GLY A 68 -16.52 -21.16 -0.22
C GLY A 68 -16.26 -20.11 0.86
N VAL A 69 -14.99 -19.80 1.16
CA VAL A 69 -14.62 -18.72 2.09
C VAL A 69 -14.65 -17.38 1.35
N GLU A 70 -15.29 -16.36 1.94
CA GLU A 70 -15.21 -15.00 1.44
C GLU A 70 -13.83 -14.41 1.77
N VAL A 71 -12.97 -14.29 0.75
CA VAL A 71 -11.65 -13.67 0.90
C VAL A 71 -11.74 -12.18 0.57
N VAL A 72 -11.29 -11.33 1.50
CA VAL A 72 -11.21 -9.88 1.33
C VAL A 72 -9.75 -9.47 1.26
N GLU A 73 -9.35 -8.78 0.19
CA GLU A 73 -7.99 -8.26 0.04
C GLU A 73 -7.86 -6.88 0.69
N LEU A 74 -6.80 -6.70 1.49
CA LEU A 74 -6.57 -5.51 2.31
C LEU A 74 -6.32 -4.24 1.48
N HIS A 75 -5.52 -4.29 0.42
CA HIS A 75 -5.28 -3.14 -0.46
C HIS A 75 -6.57 -2.70 -1.16
N ASP A 76 -7.39 -3.63 -1.60
CA ASP A 76 -8.70 -3.34 -2.21
C ASP A 76 -9.67 -2.75 -1.20
N LEU A 77 -9.72 -3.29 0.02
CA LEU A 77 -10.52 -2.74 1.10
C LEU A 77 -10.06 -1.34 1.49
N LEU A 78 -8.74 -1.11 1.58
CA LEU A 78 -8.17 0.20 1.86
C LEU A 78 -8.47 1.19 0.74
N ALA A 79 -8.34 0.78 -0.53
CA ALA A 79 -8.67 1.61 -1.69
C ALA A 79 -10.13 2.07 -1.66
N ARG A 80 -11.06 1.14 -1.37
CA ARG A 80 -12.48 1.47 -1.18
C ARG A 80 -12.71 2.39 0.02
N THR A 81 -12.01 2.14 1.12
CA THR A 81 -12.11 2.98 2.33
C THR A 81 -11.62 4.40 2.06
N MET A 82 -10.55 4.57 1.27
CA MET A 82 -10.03 5.88 0.88
C MET A 82 -10.98 6.67 -0.04
N ALA A 83 -11.93 6.00 -0.69
CA ALA A 83 -12.99 6.65 -1.47
C ALA A 83 -14.13 7.20 -0.59
N VAL A 84 -14.22 6.79 0.67
CA VAL A 84 -15.22 7.31 1.62
C VAL A 84 -14.89 8.78 1.95
N PRO A 85 -15.87 9.71 1.85
CA PRO A 85 -15.65 11.10 2.19
C PRO A 85 -15.07 11.28 3.60
N GLY A 86 -13.99 12.05 3.72
CA GLY A 86 -13.33 12.31 5.01
C GLY A 86 -12.35 11.23 5.49
N ALA A 87 -12.46 9.98 5.04
CA ALA A 87 -11.62 8.88 5.51
C ALA A 87 -10.12 9.10 5.22
N ARG A 88 -9.79 9.59 4.02
CA ARG A 88 -8.41 9.91 3.64
C ARG A 88 -7.80 11.01 4.51
N THR A 89 -8.57 12.09 4.77
CA THR A 89 -8.11 13.17 5.63
C THR A 89 -7.87 12.65 7.05
N TRP A 90 -8.85 11.91 7.58
CA TRP A 90 -8.76 11.29 8.90
C TRP A 90 -7.52 10.39 9.06
N LEU A 91 -7.19 9.61 8.03
CA LEU A 91 -6.01 8.73 8.03
C LEU A 91 -4.71 9.54 7.95
N LEU A 92 -4.58 10.43 6.97
CA LEU A 92 -3.35 11.20 6.75
C LEU A 92 -3.01 12.11 7.93
N ASP A 93 -4.00 12.68 8.60
CA ASP A 93 -3.80 13.52 9.80
C ASP A 93 -3.21 12.73 10.98
N ARG A 94 -3.37 11.40 10.98
CA ARG A 94 -2.86 10.50 12.03
C ARG A 94 -1.54 9.83 11.64
N THR A 95 -1.27 9.66 10.36
CA THR A 95 -0.04 9.00 9.87
C THR A 95 1.06 9.99 9.53
N ILE A 96 0.73 11.19 9.04
CA ILE A 96 1.72 12.22 8.67
C ILE A 96 1.79 13.24 9.80
N VAL A 97 2.46 12.87 10.89
CA VAL A 97 2.67 13.74 12.05
C VAL A 97 4.12 14.22 12.14
N PRO A 98 4.38 15.43 12.67
CA PRO A 98 5.74 15.96 12.76
C PRO A 98 6.74 15.04 13.46
N ASN A 99 6.28 14.27 14.45
CA ASN A 99 7.12 13.36 15.21
C ASN A 99 7.52 12.09 14.43
N GLN A 100 6.80 11.74 13.36
CA GLN A 100 7.11 10.58 12.52
C GLN A 100 7.81 10.96 11.22
N VAL A 101 7.47 12.12 10.65
CA VAL A 101 7.96 12.53 9.33
C VAL A 101 8.99 13.66 9.41
N GLY A 102 9.08 14.35 10.55
CA GLY A 102 9.88 15.56 10.74
C GLY A 102 9.12 16.83 10.33
N LEU A 103 9.20 17.86 11.18
CA LEU A 103 8.46 19.14 11.02
C LEU A 103 8.56 19.76 9.61
N GLY A 104 9.74 19.70 8.98
CA GLY A 104 9.97 20.27 7.65
C GLY A 104 9.46 19.44 6.46
N LEU A 105 8.98 18.22 6.69
CA LEU A 105 8.54 17.31 5.63
C LEU A 105 7.04 17.02 5.64
N VAL A 106 6.30 17.49 6.66
CA VAL A 106 4.85 17.20 6.80
C VAL A 106 4.05 17.68 5.60
N GLU A 107 4.27 18.93 5.16
CA GLU A 107 3.61 19.50 3.98
C GLU A 107 4.00 18.77 2.69
N GLY A 108 5.30 18.47 2.51
CA GLY A 108 5.80 17.79 1.31
C GLY A 108 5.43 16.30 1.23
N ALA A 109 5.19 15.66 2.37
CA ALA A 109 4.79 14.25 2.45
C ALA A 109 3.29 14.05 2.21
N ARG A 110 2.47 15.10 2.35
CA ARG A 110 1.02 15.01 2.20
C ARG A 110 0.66 14.91 0.71
N PRO A 111 0.10 13.79 0.25
CA PRO A 111 -0.24 13.65 -1.16
C PRO A 111 -1.40 14.62 -1.52
N PRO A 112 -1.36 15.27 -2.71
CA PRO A 112 -2.37 16.24 -3.12
C PRO A 112 -3.76 15.61 -3.05
N ARG A 113 -4.76 16.44 -2.75
CA ARG A 113 -6.17 16.01 -2.75
C ARG A 113 -6.50 15.54 -4.16
N LEU A 114 -6.82 14.25 -4.33
CA LEU A 114 -7.33 13.78 -5.61
C LEU A 114 -8.67 14.47 -5.87
N SER A 115 -8.79 15.15 -7.01
CA SER A 115 -10.08 15.54 -7.55
C SER A 115 -10.93 14.28 -7.79
N PRO A 116 -12.27 14.36 -7.64
CA PRO A 116 -13.13 13.22 -7.94
C PRO A 116 -12.85 12.73 -9.36
N PRO A 117 -12.82 11.40 -9.60
CA PRO A 117 -12.54 10.88 -10.92
C PRO A 117 -13.64 11.34 -11.89
N GLY A 118 -13.26 12.19 -12.85
CA GLY A 118 -14.06 12.37 -14.06
C GLY A 118 -14.26 11.02 -14.71
N ARG A 119 -15.50 10.73 -15.11
CA ARG A 119 -16.02 9.47 -15.67
C ARG A 119 -15.06 8.81 -16.67
N ARG A 120 -14.11 8.02 -16.17
CA ARG A 120 -13.23 7.15 -16.96
C ARG A 120 -12.98 5.89 -16.13
N ALA A 121 -13.13 4.73 -16.77
CA ALA A 121 -13.01 3.43 -16.12
C ALA A 121 -11.66 3.30 -15.37
N PRO A 122 -11.63 2.66 -14.20
CA PRO A 122 -10.42 2.56 -13.41
C PRO A 122 -9.37 1.68 -14.11
N ALA A 123 -8.23 2.28 -14.45
CA ALA A 123 -6.99 1.53 -14.68
C ALA A 123 -6.49 0.96 -13.33
N PRO A 124 -5.86 -0.22 -13.30
CA PRO A 124 -5.42 -0.84 -12.05
C PRO A 124 -4.43 0.07 -11.32
N VAL A 125 -4.85 0.61 -10.17
CA VAL A 125 -4.05 1.55 -9.38
C VAL A 125 -3.04 0.78 -8.54
N ARG A 126 -1.85 0.54 -9.10
CA ARG A 126 -0.70 0.06 -8.32
C ARG A 126 -0.12 1.23 -7.50
N ARG A 127 -0.76 1.56 -6.38
CA ARG A 127 -0.13 2.36 -5.31
C ARG A 127 -0.11 1.52 -4.04
N GLY A 128 0.93 0.67 -3.93
CA GLY A 128 1.18 -0.13 -2.74
C GLY A 128 1.61 0.75 -1.57
N ALA A 129 1.25 0.33 -0.36
CA ALA A 129 1.58 0.95 0.93
C ALA A 129 3.07 0.79 1.31
N GLY A 130 3.99 0.99 0.38
CA GLY A 130 5.41 1.15 0.70
C GLY A 130 5.64 2.61 1.05
N GLY A 131 6.07 2.92 2.29
CA GLY A 131 6.30 4.27 2.81
C GLY A 131 7.17 5.22 1.97
N VAL A 132 7.60 6.36 2.50
CA VAL A 132 8.48 7.26 1.73
C VAL A 132 9.94 6.92 2.03
N VAL A 133 10.69 6.44 1.03
CA VAL A 133 12.13 6.16 1.17
C VAL A 133 12.92 7.37 0.66
N ARG A 134 13.74 7.97 1.55
CA ARG A 134 14.66 9.05 1.20
C ARG A 134 15.85 8.50 0.42
N ARG A 135 15.98 8.82 -0.87
CA ARG A 135 17.26 8.62 -1.58
C ARG A 135 18.32 9.54 -0.97
N ARG A 136 19.36 8.98 -0.34
CA ARG A 136 20.54 9.73 0.09
C ARG A 136 21.40 10.06 -1.15
N GLY A 137 21.62 11.36 -1.37
CA GLY A 137 22.82 11.92 -2.01
C GLY A 137 23.13 11.51 -3.46
N GLN A 138 22.66 12.30 -4.43
CA GLN A 138 23.50 12.65 -5.58
C GLN A 138 23.56 14.17 -5.69
N THR A 139 24.55 14.73 -5.00
CA THR A 139 25.10 16.06 -5.28
C THR A 139 25.80 15.99 -6.63
N LEU A 140 25.05 16.20 -7.72
CA LEU A 140 25.65 16.42 -9.02
C LEU A 140 26.33 17.79 -9.00
N ARG A 141 27.63 17.79 -8.71
CA ARG A 141 28.53 18.92 -8.96
C ARG A 141 28.36 19.33 -10.42
N GLN A 142 27.73 20.47 -10.67
CA GLN A 142 27.94 21.21 -11.89
C GLN A 142 29.39 21.71 -11.86
N ARG A 143 30.31 20.95 -12.46
CA ARG A 143 31.58 21.51 -12.94
C ARG A 143 31.36 21.92 -14.38
N GLY A 144 31.44 23.23 -14.62
CA GLY A 144 31.35 23.81 -15.95
C GLY A 144 32.40 23.21 -16.88
N THR A 145 31.99 22.96 -18.10
CA THR A 145 32.90 22.87 -19.24
C THR A 145 32.38 23.87 -20.27
N GLN A 146 33.00 25.04 -20.25
CA GLN A 146 32.86 26.06 -21.26
C GLN A 146 33.54 25.52 -22.52
N ALA A 147 32.76 25.24 -23.57
CA ALA A 147 33.28 24.94 -24.89
C ALA A 147 33.42 26.26 -25.67
N PRO A 148 34.56 26.55 -26.31
CA PRO A 148 34.69 27.74 -27.14
C PRO A 148 33.96 27.53 -28.47
N SER A 149 33.11 28.49 -28.81
CA SER A 149 32.47 28.70 -30.10
C SER A 149 33.53 29.00 -31.17
N VAL A 150 33.62 28.12 -32.18
CA VAL A 150 34.31 28.40 -33.44
C VAL A 150 33.29 28.98 -34.41
N THR A 151 33.52 30.23 -34.80
CA THR A 151 32.89 30.89 -35.95
C THR A 151 33.97 31.12 -36.99
N SER A 152 33.60 30.88 -38.25
CA SER A 152 34.35 31.02 -39.51
C SER A 152 35.34 29.93 -39.87
#